data_AF-A0A1H9XM50-F1
#
_entry.id   AF-A0A1H9XM50-F1
#
_cell.length_a   1.000
_cell.length_b   1.000
_cell.length_c   1.000
_cell.angle_alpha   90.00
_cell.angle_beta   90.00
_cell.angle_gamma   90.00
#
_symmetry.space_group_name_H-M   'P 1'
#
loop_
_entity.id
_entity.type
_entity.pdbx_description
1 polymer ?
#
loop_
_entity_poly.entity_id
_entity_poly.type
_entity_poly.pdbx_seq_one_letter_code
_entity_poly.pdbx_strand_id
1 'polypeptide(L)'
;MAYLADYLNGLTSAELSEVEAAMRSRVFGAAPFTIKPSGDGRNGVMDAKFDDATGYIFHLRAGVNSGSGTYAIGIGTDEGLGGGLLISHKNNGSAGFSLNNNPGAGIGMYAIQYSLNPAIHIDQYAAASPAIRIQAKSGQGVGDVVTTAGSSTITSATAAFVAGDVGKAISQLTFVASTSPAGCIPPGATIASVTNGTTAVMSAPATASGTGVRVKIAGRAISTGMSLFQVQSEDGSVRGDILFNRIDWKTPLRVTQGIAGNEALPVASFRAATSGQTGNLMEVTNNAGSVVFSRLDKNGVFMTSKTSAPADADISTGEMALWFDSTSGAAKLMIKAKDAGGTVRTASVALA
;
A
#
# COMPACT_ATOMS: atom_id res chain seq x y z
N MET A 1 -10.79 43.06 -15.35
CA MET A 1 -12.20 42.74 -15.65
C MET A 1 -13.05 44.00 -15.82
N ALA A 2 -13.08 44.96 -14.88
CA ALA A 2 -13.88 46.19 -15.00
C ALA A 2 -13.58 47.02 -16.28
N TYR A 3 -12.31 47.26 -16.60
CA TYR A 3 -11.90 47.96 -17.83
C TYR A 3 -12.33 47.27 -19.13
N LEU A 4 -12.37 45.93 -19.13
CA LEU A 4 -12.83 45.19 -20.31
C LEU A 4 -14.34 45.31 -20.46
N ALA A 5 -15.09 45.28 -19.35
CA ALA A 5 -16.52 45.47 -19.37
C ALA A 5 -16.90 46.88 -19.87
N ASP A 6 -16.22 47.93 -19.39
CA ASP A 6 -16.47 49.30 -19.84
C ASP A 6 -16.10 49.52 -21.31
N TYR A 7 -15.02 48.89 -21.77
CA TYR A 7 -14.64 48.89 -23.19
C TYR A 7 -15.71 48.20 -24.06
N LEU A 8 -16.18 47.02 -23.65
CA LEU A 8 -17.19 46.25 -24.40
C LEU A 8 -18.54 46.98 -24.45
N ASN A 9 -18.93 47.72 -23.41
CA ASN A 9 -20.19 48.48 -23.37
C ASN A 9 -20.25 49.63 -24.38
N GLY A 10 -19.11 50.10 -24.88
CA GLY A 10 -19.03 51.16 -25.89
C GLY A 10 -19.01 50.68 -27.34
N LEU A 11 -18.94 49.37 -27.57
CA LEU A 11 -18.81 48.79 -28.91
C LEU A 11 -20.17 48.56 -29.56
N THR A 12 -20.21 48.74 -30.88
CA THR A 12 -21.36 48.32 -31.69
C THR A 12 -21.47 46.79 -31.76
N SER A 13 -22.64 46.28 -32.16
CA SER A 13 -22.84 44.83 -32.33
C SER A 13 -21.85 44.18 -33.30
N ALA A 14 -21.39 44.92 -34.32
CA ALA A 14 -20.40 44.42 -35.27
C ALA A 14 -19.01 44.30 -34.62
N GLU A 15 -18.57 45.34 -33.91
CA GLU A 15 -17.27 45.35 -33.22
C GLU A 15 -17.23 44.32 -32.09
N LEU A 16 -18.35 44.10 -31.38
CA LEU A 16 -18.47 43.02 -30.40
C LEU A 16 -18.26 41.64 -31.03
N SER A 17 -18.80 41.42 -32.23
CA SER A 17 -18.61 40.16 -32.96
C SER A 17 -17.15 39.95 -33.39
N GLU A 18 -16.46 41.02 -33.80
CA GLU A 18 -15.04 40.98 -34.16
C GLU A 18 -14.14 40.76 -32.95
N VAL A 19 -14.40 41.44 -31.83
CA VAL A 19 -13.67 41.25 -30.57
C VAL A 19 -13.88 39.83 -30.04
N GLU A 20 -15.10 39.32 -30.10
CA GLU A 20 -15.41 37.94 -29.75
C GLU A 20 -14.66 36.95 -30.64
N ALA A 21 -14.68 37.14 -31.97
CA ALA A 21 -13.94 36.30 -32.91
C ALA A 21 -12.43 36.33 -32.67
N ALA A 22 -11.86 37.51 -32.38
CA ALA A 22 -10.45 37.68 -32.07
C ALA A 22 -10.07 37.00 -30.74
N MET A 23 -10.88 37.16 -29.70
CA MET A 23 -10.67 36.48 -28.42
C MET A 23 -10.77 34.95 -28.58
N ARG A 24 -11.77 34.47 -29.32
CA ARG A 24 -11.94 33.04 -29.64
C ARG A 24 -10.73 32.47 -30.36
N SER A 25 -10.26 33.16 -31.41
CA SER A 25 -9.08 32.74 -32.17
C SER A 25 -7.80 32.74 -31.32
N ARG A 26 -7.63 33.71 -30.41
CA ARG A 26 -6.45 33.79 -29.54
C ARG A 26 -6.41 32.73 -28.45
N VAL A 27 -7.57 32.33 -27.92
CA VAL A 27 -7.65 31.35 -26.83
C VAL A 27 -7.71 29.92 -27.35
N PHE A 28 -8.45 29.67 -28.43
CA PHE A 28 -8.73 28.32 -28.93
C PHE A 28 -8.13 28.01 -30.32
N GLY A 29 -7.45 28.97 -30.95
CA GLY A 29 -6.91 28.79 -32.30
C GLY A 29 -8.01 28.66 -33.35
N ALA A 30 -7.80 27.82 -34.37
CA ALA A 30 -8.77 27.52 -35.43
C ALA A 30 -9.78 26.41 -35.04
N ALA A 31 -9.83 26.02 -33.77
CA ALA A 31 -10.65 24.91 -33.32
C ALA A 31 -12.16 25.24 -33.44
N PRO A 32 -12.98 24.34 -33.98
CA PRO A 32 -14.42 24.52 -33.96
C PRO A 32 -14.91 24.45 -32.50
N PHE A 33 -15.51 25.54 -32.03
CA PHE A 33 -16.24 25.58 -30.76
C PHE A 33 -17.70 25.89 -31.04
N THR A 34 -18.61 25.24 -30.32
CA THR A 34 -20.04 25.56 -30.38
C THR A 34 -20.46 26.10 -29.02
N ILE A 35 -20.75 27.40 -28.94
CA ILE A 35 -21.44 27.95 -27.77
C ILE A 35 -22.89 27.53 -27.85
N LYS A 36 -23.44 27.03 -26.74
CA LYS A 36 -24.85 26.63 -26.73
C LYS A 36 -25.76 27.82 -27.00
N PRO A 37 -26.85 27.63 -27.76
CA PRO A 37 -27.85 28.69 -27.97
C PRO A 37 -28.42 29.19 -26.64
N SER A 38 -28.73 30.48 -26.57
CA SER A 38 -29.48 31.04 -25.44
C SER A 38 -30.82 30.31 -25.29
N GLY A 39 -31.13 29.84 -24.07
CA GLY A 39 -32.35 29.08 -23.77
C GLY A 39 -32.19 27.55 -23.80
N ASP A 40 -31.02 27.01 -24.16
CA ASP A 40 -30.77 25.57 -24.04
C ASP A 40 -30.56 25.18 -22.56
N GLY A 41 -31.58 24.54 -21.96
CA GLY A 41 -31.58 24.13 -20.55
C GLY A 41 -30.67 22.94 -20.21
N ARG A 42 -29.94 22.38 -21.19
CA ARG A 42 -29.03 21.25 -20.95
C ARG A 42 -27.71 21.73 -20.33
N ASN A 43 -27.30 21.11 -19.22
CA ASN A 43 -26.07 21.44 -18.49
C ASN A 43 -24.79 21.44 -19.36
N GLY A 44 -23.91 22.43 -19.15
CA GLY A 44 -22.60 22.59 -19.82
C GLY A 44 -22.51 23.87 -20.65
N VAL A 45 -21.35 24.55 -20.66
CA VAL A 45 -21.17 25.86 -21.33
C VAL A 45 -20.37 25.76 -22.63
N MET A 46 -19.53 24.74 -22.79
CA MET A 46 -18.66 24.63 -23.95
C MET A 46 -18.33 23.19 -24.27
N ASP A 47 -18.53 22.81 -25.53
CA ASP A 47 -17.96 21.61 -26.15
C ASP A 47 -16.89 22.08 -27.15
N ALA A 48 -15.63 21.74 -26.90
CA ALA A 48 -14.53 21.96 -27.84
C ALA A 48 -14.07 20.60 -28.37
N LYS A 49 -14.26 20.38 -29.68
CA LYS A 49 -13.75 19.20 -30.38
C LYS A 49 -12.55 19.63 -31.21
N PHE A 50 -11.38 19.06 -30.95
CA PHE A 50 -10.26 19.12 -31.87
C PHE A 50 -10.27 17.84 -32.71
N ASP A 51 -10.65 17.98 -33.98
CA ASP A 51 -10.68 16.87 -34.95
C ASP A 51 -9.34 16.84 -35.70
N ASP A 52 -8.33 16.24 -35.10
CA ASP A 52 -7.00 16.02 -35.68
C ASP A 52 -6.47 14.64 -35.20
N ALA A 53 -5.41 14.11 -35.80
CA ALA A 53 -4.86 12.78 -35.50
C ALA A 53 -4.42 12.58 -34.03
N THR A 54 -4.33 13.66 -33.24
CA THR A 54 -4.07 13.68 -31.78
C THR A 54 -5.15 14.40 -30.98
N GLY A 55 -6.36 14.52 -31.52
CA GLY A 55 -7.45 15.32 -30.96
C GLY A 55 -7.79 15.03 -29.51
N TYR A 56 -7.94 16.08 -28.70
CA TYR A 56 -8.44 16.01 -27.32
C TYR A 56 -9.89 16.47 -27.27
N ILE A 57 -10.74 15.75 -26.54
CA ILE A 57 -12.05 16.24 -26.11
C ILE A 57 -11.84 16.93 -24.77
N PHE A 58 -12.08 18.24 -24.70
CA PHE A 58 -12.13 18.98 -23.45
C PHE A 58 -13.57 19.43 -23.19
N HIS A 59 -14.20 18.81 -22.20
CA HIS A 59 -15.57 19.14 -21.81
C HIS A 59 -15.56 19.86 -20.45
N LEU A 60 -15.88 21.15 -20.44
CA LEU A 60 -16.06 21.95 -19.22
C LEU A 60 -17.54 22.19 -18.95
N ARG A 61 -18.02 21.68 -17.80
CA ARG A 61 -19.32 22.08 -17.25
C ARG A 61 -19.13 23.17 -16.20
N ALA A 62 -19.31 24.42 -16.59
CA ALA A 62 -19.46 25.54 -15.66
C ALA A 62 -20.41 26.59 -16.26
N GLY A 63 -21.69 26.60 -15.85
CA GLY A 63 -22.67 27.57 -16.32
C GLY A 63 -23.51 28.20 -15.21
N VAL A 64 -24.16 29.32 -15.51
CA VAL A 64 -25.01 30.06 -14.55
C VAL A 64 -26.24 29.27 -14.08
N ASN A 65 -26.64 28.24 -14.84
CA ASN A 65 -27.73 27.31 -14.49
C ASN A 65 -27.23 26.01 -13.84
N SER A 66 -25.92 25.80 -13.70
CA SER A 66 -25.43 24.77 -12.78
C SER A 66 -25.68 25.31 -11.38
N GLY A 67 -26.74 24.83 -10.73
CA GLY A 67 -26.91 25.02 -9.30
C GLY A 67 -25.61 24.69 -8.56
N SER A 68 -25.36 25.36 -7.43
CA SER A 68 -24.11 25.30 -6.67
C SER A 68 -23.51 23.87 -6.60
N GLY A 69 -22.47 23.61 -7.41
CA GLY A 69 -21.53 22.52 -7.16
C GLY A 69 -21.62 21.24 -8.00
N THR A 70 -21.75 21.32 -9.33
CA THR A 70 -21.41 20.17 -10.20
C THR A 70 -20.52 20.61 -11.36
N TYR A 71 -19.31 20.06 -11.43
CA TYR A 71 -18.42 20.16 -12.57
C TYR A 71 -17.86 18.76 -12.89
N ALA A 72 -17.69 18.49 -14.19
CA ALA A 72 -17.03 17.30 -14.69
C ALA A 72 -16.00 17.75 -15.71
N ILE A 73 -14.79 17.19 -15.63
CA ILE A 73 -13.72 17.40 -16.59
C ILE A 73 -13.41 16.03 -17.20
N GLY A 74 -13.70 15.87 -18.49
CA GLY A 74 -13.25 14.73 -19.28
C GLY A 74 -12.17 15.19 -20.25
N ILE A 75 -11.04 14.48 -20.27
CA ILE A 75 -9.94 14.66 -21.24
C ILE A 75 -9.68 13.30 -21.87
N GLY A 76 -9.91 13.13 -23.17
CA GLY A 76 -9.66 11.87 -23.87
C GLY A 76 -9.28 12.08 -25.32
N THR A 77 -8.58 11.10 -25.90
CA THR A 77 -8.23 11.06 -27.33
C THR A 77 -9.32 10.32 -28.10
N ASP A 78 -9.90 10.94 -29.13
CA ASP A 78 -11.11 10.44 -29.81
C ASP A 78 -10.81 9.28 -30.78
N GLU A 79 -9.66 9.25 -31.47
CA GLU A 79 -9.45 8.25 -32.55
C GLU A 79 -8.08 7.52 -32.52
N GLY A 80 -7.40 7.56 -31.38
CA GLY A 80 -6.12 6.89 -31.19
C GLY A 80 -6.23 5.69 -30.25
N LEU A 81 -5.23 4.82 -30.38
CA LEU A 81 -4.75 3.91 -29.35
C LEU A 81 -4.41 4.68 -28.04
N GLY A 82 -5.37 5.28 -27.34
CA GLY A 82 -5.16 6.15 -26.19
C GLY A 82 -6.33 6.17 -25.21
N GLY A 83 -6.03 6.27 -23.92
CA GLY A 83 -7.00 6.36 -22.84
C GLY A 83 -7.37 7.81 -22.50
N GLY A 84 -8.46 7.98 -21.74
CA GLY A 84 -8.93 9.28 -21.28
C GLY A 84 -9.08 9.34 -19.76
N LEU A 85 -8.89 10.53 -19.19
CA LEU A 85 -9.07 10.88 -17.78
C LEU A 85 -10.43 11.53 -17.57
N LEU A 86 -11.27 10.93 -16.73
CA LEU A 86 -12.51 11.53 -16.24
C LEU A 86 -12.37 11.88 -14.77
N ILE A 87 -12.64 13.13 -14.39
CA ILE A 87 -12.79 13.55 -12.99
C ILE A 87 -14.18 14.15 -12.84
N SER A 88 -15.03 13.52 -12.03
CA SER A 88 -16.35 14.05 -11.69
C SER A 88 -16.49 14.22 -10.19
N HIS A 89 -17.15 15.30 -9.78
CA HIS A 89 -17.46 15.61 -8.39
C HIS A 89 -18.97 15.91 -8.27
N LYS A 90 -19.66 15.28 -7.31
CA LYS A 90 -21.08 15.50 -7.04
C LYS A 90 -21.24 16.07 -5.62
N ASN A 91 -22.09 17.07 -5.45
CA ASN A 91 -22.36 17.64 -4.12
C ASN A 91 -23.19 16.67 -3.25
N ASN A 92 -23.05 16.77 -1.92
CA ASN A 92 -23.53 15.87 -0.84
C ASN A 92 -22.67 14.64 -0.50
N GLY A 93 -21.34 14.78 -0.56
CA GLY A 93 -20.41 13.87 0.13
C GLY A 93 -20.36 12.46 -0.46
N SER A 94 -19.51 12.27 -1.49
CA SER A 94 -18.57 11.15 -1.64
C SER A 94 -18.24 10.82 -3.09
N ALA A 95 -16.94 10.79 -3.38
CA ALA A 95 -16.26 10.07 -4.45
C ALA A 95 -16.01 10.75 -5.80
N GLY A 96 -14.75 10.64 -6.25
CA GLY A 96 -14.27 10.87 -7.61
C GLY A 96 -13.38 9.70 -8.04
N PHE A 97 -13.42 9.35 -9.33
CA PHE A 97 -12.85 8.11 -9.89
C PHE A 97 -12.14 8.39 -11.22
N SER A 98 -10.95 7.82 -11.41
CA SER A 98 -10.11 8.00 -12.60
C SER A 98 -9.56 6.66 -13.10
N LEU A 99 -9.64 6.42 -14.41
CA LEU A 99 -9.09 5.25 -15.13
C LEU A 99 -8.30 5.75 -16.33
N ASN A 100 -7.04 5.33 -16.48
CA ASN A 100 -6.26 5.58 -17.69
C ASN A 100 -5.94 4.25 -18.38
N ASN A 101 -6.03 4.22 -19.70
CA ASN A 101 -5.69 3.06 -20.53
C ASN A 101 -4.57 3.43 -21.51
N ASN A 102 -3.53 2.60 -21.61
CA ASN A 102 -2.56 2.65 -22.70
C ASN A 102 -2.68 1.35 -23.49
N PRO A 103 -2.82 1.38 -24.81
CA PRO A 103 -2.82 0.14 -25.59
C PRO A 103 -1.46 -0.55 -25.50
N GLY A 104 -1.53 -1.83 -25.16
CA GLY A 104 -0.35 -2.68 -24.95
C GLY A 104 0.09 -2.83 -23.48
N ALA A 105 -0.56 -2.19 -22.50
CA ALA A 105 -0.28 -2.40 -21.08
C ALA A 105 -1.56 -2.52 -20.24
N GLY A 106 -1.54 -3.38 -19.22
CA GLY A 106 -2.69 -3.69 -18.37
C GLY A 106 -3.27 -2.48 -17.61
N ILE A 107 -4.57 -2.56 -17.35
CA ILE A 107 -5.42 -1.52 -16.75
C ILE A 107 -5.04 -1.25 -15.29
N GLY A 108 -4.99 0.02 -14.88
CA GLY A 108 -4.88 0.45 -13.48
C GLY A 108 -6.06 1.35 -13.07
N MET A 109 -6.61 1.13 -11.87
CA MET A 109 -7.83 1.79 -11.35
C MET A 109 -7.56 2.60 -10.08
N TYR A 110 -8.22 3.75 -9.93
CA TYR A 110 -8.12 4.64 -8.75
C TYR A 110 -9.50 5.13 -8.28
N ALA A 111 -9.85 4.90 -7.00
CA ALA A 111 -11.13 5.31 -6.39
C ALA A 111 -10.94 5.95 -5.00
N ILE A 112 -11.67 7.04 -4.72
CA ILE A 112 -11.79 7.68 -3.38
C ILE A 112 -13.28 7.79 -3.05
N GLN A 113 -13.71 7.57 -1.79
CA GLN A 113 -15.09 7.75 -1.28
C GLN A 113 -15.05 8.47 0.08
N TYR A 114 -16.11 9.22 0.46
CA TYR A 114 -16.20 9.98 1.71
C TYR A 114 -17.48 9.64 2.53
N SER A 115 -17.81 8.35 2.63
CA SER A 115 -18.89 7.84 3.49
C SER A 115 -18.36 7.61 4.90
N LEU A 116 -19.22 7.60 5.91
CA LEU A 116 -18.85 7.32 7.31
C LEU A 116 -18.33 5.87 7.54
N ASN A 117 -18.31 5.00 6.51
CA ASN A 117 -17.58 3.71 6.49
C ASN A 117 -17.20 3.27 5.06
N PRO A 118 -16.06 3.75 4.51
CA PRO A 118 -15.16 2.87 3.76
C PRO A 118 -13.68 3.26 3.92
N ALA A 119 -12.78 2.28 4.06
CA ALA A 119 -11.34 2.58 4.07
C ALA A 119 -10.67 2.30 2.71
N ILE A 120 -11.00 1.18 2.07
CA ILE A 120 -10.65 0.74 0.71
C ILE A 120 -11.55 -0.49 0.50
N HIS A 121 -12.28 -0.61 -0.61
CA HIS A 121 -13.18 -1.75 -0.90
C HIS A 121 -12.73 -2.43 -2.19
N ILE A 122 -12.41 -3.73 -2.13
CA ILE A 122 -11.93 -4.52 -3.27
C ILE A 122 -12.77 -5.79 -3.38
N ASP A 123 -13.60 -5.86 -4.43
CA ASP A 123 -14.46 -7.02 -4.72
C ASP A 123 -13.81 -7.92 -5.77
N GLN A 124 -13.64 -9.21 -5.45
CA GLN A 124 -13.07 -10.21 -6.37
C GLN A 124 -14.11 -11.25 -6.77
N TYR A 125 -14.56 -11.21 -8.02
CA TYR A 125 -15.51 -12.19 -8.57
C TYR A 125 -14.99 -12.80 -9.87
N ALA A 126 -13.92 -13.60 -9.81
CA ALA A 126 -13.61 -14.69 -10.77
C ALA A 126 -12.24 -15.34 -10.48
N ALA A 127 -12.15 -16.62 -10.88
CA ALA A 127 -11.08 -17.57 -10.55
C ALA A 127 -9.72 -17.23 -11.19
N ALA A 128 -8.66 -17.52 -10.41
CA ALA A 128 -7.23 -17.65 -10.79
C ALA A 128 -6.31 -16.42 -10.72
N SER A 129 -6.71 -15.26 -10.21
CA SER A 129 -5.74 -14.16 -9.95
C SER A 129 -6.04 -13.40 -8.67
N PRO A 130 -5.04 -13.01 -7.85
CA PRO A 130 -5.30 -12.28 -6.62
C PRO A 130 -5.83 -10.87 -6.92
N ALA A 131 -6.90 -10.45 -6.25
CA ALA A 131 -7.48 -9.10 -6.43
C ALA A 131 -6.53 -7.97 -6.03
N ILE A 132 -5.57 -8.25 -5.15
CA ILE A 132 -4.53 -7.30 -4.77
C ILE A 132 -3.20 -8.01 -4.93
N ARG A 133 -2.37 -7.52 -5.86
CA ARG A 133 -0.99 -7.96 -5.97
C ARG A 133 -0.07 -6.85 -5.48
N ILE A 134 0.36 -6.95 -4.22
CA ILE A 134 1.48 -6.16 -3.71
C ILE A 134 2.75 -6.94 -4.03
N GLN A 135 3.39 -6.60 -5.15
CA GLN A 135 4.67 -7.20 -5.52
C GLN A 135 5.80 -6.21 -5.27
N ALA A 136 6.64 -6.51 -4.30
CA ALA A 136 7.92 -5.83 -4.20
C ALA A 136 8.79 -6.29 -5.39
N LYS A 137 9.13 -5.36 -6.28
CA LYS A 137 10.05 -5.65 -7.39
C LYS A 137 11.46 -5.81 -6.80
N SER A 138 12.20 -6.81 -7.27
CA SER A 138 13.59 -7.02 -6.86
C SER A 138 14.43 -5.77 -7.07
N GLY A 139 15.34 -5.52 -6.13
CA GLY A 139 16.21 -4.34 -6.05
C GLY A 139 15.94 -3.54 -4.78
N GLN A 140 16.92 -3.51 -3.88
CA GLN A 140 16.89 -2.65 -2.70
C GLN A 140 16.98 -1.18 -3.16
N GLY A 141 16.00 -0.38 -2.75
CA GLY A 141 16.07 1.07 -2.87
C GLY A 141 17.02 1.63 -1.83
N VAL A 142 17.94 2.49 -2.24
CA VAL A 142 18.80 3.28 -1.35
C VAL A 142 18.36 4.74 -1.46
N GLY A 143 18.02 5.37 -0.34
CA GLY A 143 17.35 6.67 -0.31
C GLY A 143 18.28 7.89 -0.15
N ASP A 144 19.55 7.66 0.15
CA ASP A 144 20.49 8.64 0.66
C ASP A 144 21.80 8.72 -0.15
N VAL A 145 21.76 8.36 -1.45
CA VAL A 145 22.96 8.41 -2.28
C VAL A 145 23.39 9.86 -2.52
N VAL A 146 24.70 10.08 -2.44
CA VAL A 146 25.35 11.32 -2.84
C VAL A 146 26.14 11.07 -4.11
N THR A 147 25.97 11.99 -5.07
CA THR A 147 26.65 12.00 -6.36
C THR A 147 27.38 13.32 -6.54
N THR A 148 28.46 13.31 -7.32
CA THR A 148 29.19 14.52 -7.74
C THR A 148 29.34 14.50 -9.24
N ALA A 149 28.92 15.56 -9.94
CA ALA A 149 28.99 15.65 -11.39
C ALA A 149 30.41 15.35 -11.89
N GLY A 150 30.52 14.48 -12.89
CA GLY A 150 31.80 14.03 -13.46
C GLY A 150 32.53 12.95 -12.64
N SER A 151 32.06 12.59 -11.46
CA SER A 151 32.63 11.52 -10.63
C SER A 151 31.89 10.21 -10.81
N SER A 152 32.62 9.09 -10.94
CA SER A 152 32.04 7.75 -10.86
C SER A 152 31.84 7.27 -9.42
N THR A 153 32.38 7.97 -8.43
CA THR A 153 32.25 7.59 -7.02
C THR A 153 30.91 8.06 -6.47
N ILE A 154 30.19 7.15 -5.83
CA ILE A 154 28.97 7.43 -5.08
C ILE A 154 29.12 7.02 -3.63
N THR A 155 28.47 7.75 -2.74
CA THR A 155 28.45 7.43 -1.31
C THR A 155 27.03 7.36 -0.78
N SER A 156 26.79 6.51 0.21
CA SER A 156 25.52 6.45 0.95
C SER A 156 25.79 5.87 2.33
N ALA A 157 25.17 6.46 3.35
CA ALA A 157 25.33 5.99 4.73
C ALA A 157 24.59 4.66 4.94
N THR A 158 23.47 4.46 4.25
CA THR A 158 22.58 3.30 4.46
C THR A 158 22.65 2.23 3.37
N ALA A 159 23.40 2.46 2.29
CA ALA A 159 23.47 1.55 1.15
C ALA A 159 24.01 0.17 1.52
N ALA A 160 24.93 0.05 2.48
CA ALA A 160 25.63 -1.19 2.81
C ALA A 160 26.09 -1.92 1.53
N PHE A 161 26.84 -1.24 0.65
CA PHE A 161 27.37 -1.83 -0.58
C PHE A 161 28.24 -3.05 -0.28
N VAL A 162 28.08 -4.12 -1.06
CA VAL A 162 28.83 -5.38 -0.88
C VAL A 162 29.45 -5.84 -2.20
N ALA A 163 30.43 -6.74 -2.15
CA ALA A 163 31.06 -7.27 -3.36
C ALA A 163 30.05 -7.88 -4.36
N GLY A 164 28.96 -8.48 -3.84
CA GLY A 164 27.87 -9.00 -4.66
C GLY A 164 27.05 -7.92 -5.40
N ASP A 165 27.32 -6.64 -5.20
CA ASP A 165 26.70 -5.54 -5.95
C ASP A 165 27.42 -5.22 -7.27
N VAL A 166 28.67 -5.65 -7.43
CA VAL A 166 29.46 -5.40 -8.63
C VAL A 166 28.81 -6.05 -9.86
N GLY A 167 28.77 -5.30 -10.96
CA GLY A 167 28.13 -5.67 -12.23
C GLY A 167 26.61 -5.45 -12.27
N LYS A 168 25.96 -5.21 -11.12
CA LYS A 168 24.52 -4.93 -11.10
C LYS A 168 24.22 -3.53 -11.62
N ALA A 169 23.13 -3.41 -12.38
CA ALA A 169 22.63 -2.11 -12.83
C ALA A 169 22.22 -1.24 -11.64
N ILE A 170 22.58 0.04 -11.70
CA ILE A 170 22.14 1.08 -10.77
C ILE A 170 21.32 2.11 -11.55
N SER A 171 20.12 2.41 -11.07
CA SER A 171 19.22 3.37 -11.71
C SER A 171 18.65 4.33 -10.69
N GLN A 172 18.59 5.63 -11.01
CA GLN A 172 17.91 6.61 -10.18
C GLN A 172 16.39 6.32 -10.17
N LEU A 173 15.82 6.22 -8.96
CA LEU A 173 14.38 6.22 -8.73
C LEU A 173 13.87 7.66 -8.80
N THR A 174 12.57 7.84 -9.09
CA THR A 174 11.96 9.16 -9.30
C THR A 174 12.36 10.21 -8.26
N PHE A 175 12.46 11.45 -8.73
CA PHE A 175 12.90 12.62 -7.97
C PHE A 175 12.05 12.86 -6.72
N VAL A 176 12.68 13.11 -5.57
CA VAL A 176 11.94 13.33 -4.30
C VAL A 176 12.31 14.61 -3.57
N ALA A 177 13.33 15.36 -4.02
CA ALA A 177 13.71 16.62 -3.40
C ALA A 177 14.48 17.53 -4.37
N SER A 178 14.34 18.86 -4.20
CA SER A 178 15.05 19.92 -4.96
C SER A 178 16.57 19.72 -5.07
N THR A 179 17.16 19.01 -4.12
CA THR A 179 18.61 18.73 -4.01
C THR A 179 19.07 17.44 -4.69
N SER A 180 18.18 16.68 -5.33
CA SER A 180 18.48 15.42 -6.02
C SER A 180 18.07 15.52 -7.50
N PRO A 181 18.75 16.32 -8.35
CA PRO A 181 18.34 16.54 -9.74
C PRO A 181 18.07 15.23 -10.49
N ALA A 182 17.07 15.25 -11.38
CA ALA A 182 16.78 14.09 -12.20
C ALA A 182 17.99 13.75 -13.08
N GLY A 183 18.30 12.46 -13.23
CA GLY A 183 19.35 11.99 -14.13
C GLY A 183 20.77 11.96 -13.57
N CYS A 184 20.98 12.19 -12.26
CA CYS A 184 22.28 12.06 -11.59
C CYS A 184 23.01 10.75 -11.97
N ILE A 185 22.26 9.65 -12.06
CA ILE A 185 22.78 8.33 -12.48
C ILE A 185 22.57 8.16 -14.00
N PRO A 186 23.64 7.99 -14.80
CA PRO A 186 23.52 7.75 -16.23
C PRO A 186 22.70 6.49 -16.55
N PRO A 187 21.85 6.50 -17.60
CA PRO A 187 21.17 5.30 -18.06
C PRO A 187 22.16 4.16 -18.37
N GLY A 188 21.86 2.96 -17.89
CA GLY A 188 22.72 1.78 -18.10
C GLY A 188 23.94 1.68 -17.20
N ALA A 189 24.14 2.64 -16.27
CA ALA A 189 25.21 2.55 -15.28
C ALA A 189 25.10 1.25 -14.44
N THR A 190 26.24 0.69 -14.11
CA THR A 190 26.39 -0.48 -13.22
C THR A 190 27.36 -0.14 -12.10
N ILE A 191 27.36 -0.92 -11.02
CA ILE A 191 28.40 -0.82 -10.00
C ILE A 191 29.67 -1.49 -10.53
N ALA A 192 30.71 -0.72 -10.82
CA ALA A 192 31.99 -1.20 -11.32
C ALA A 192 32.85 -1.81 -10.19
N SER A 193 32.86 -1.18 -9.02
CA SER A 193 33.55 -1.71 -7.83
C SER A 193 32.89 -1.21 -6.54
N VAL A 194 33.14 -1.90 -5.44
CA VAL A 194 32.73 -1.46 -4.09
C VAL A 194 33.99 -1.21 -3.28
N THR A 195 34.14 0.03 -2.79
CA THR A 195 35.28 0.42 -1.95
C THR A 195 35.03 -0.03 -0.51
N ASN A 196 33.83 0.20 0.01
CA ASN A 196 33.38 -0.23 1.34
C ASN A 196 31.84 -0.18 1.41
N GLY A 197 31.27 -0.50 2.58
CA GLY A 197 29.81 -0.50 2.79
C GLY A 197 29.09 0.81 2.48
N THR A 198 29.80 1.93 2.42
CA THR A 198 29.22 3.26 2.18
C THR A 198 29.69 3.91 0.88
N THR A 199 30.55 3.25 0.11
CA THR A 199 31.16 3.84 -1.10
C THR A 199 31.29 2.81 -2.21
N ALA A 200 30.78 3.17 -3.38
CA ALA A 200 30.89 2.36 -4.60
C ALA A 200 31.32 3.24 -5.78
N VAL A 201 31.84 2.60 -6.82
CA VAL A 201 32.22 3.23 -8.08
C VAL A 201 31.29 2.73 -9.17
N MET A 202 30.69 3.64 -9.92
CA MET A 202 29.84 3.36 -11.07
C MET A 202 30.67 3.15 -12.35
N SER A 203 30.12 2.45 -13.34
CA SER A 203 30.74 2.27 -14.66
C SER A 203 30.74 3.51 -15.55
N ALA A 204 29.97 4.54 -15.17
CA ALA A 204 29.93 5.84 -15.84
C ALA A 204 29.91 6.96 -14.78
N PRO A 205 30.52 8.12 -15.05
CA PRO A 205 30.48 9.26 -14.12
C PRO A 205 29.06 9.82 -13.98
N ALA A 206 28.70 10.28 -12.78
CA ALA A 206 27.43 10.95 -12.53
C ALA A 206 27.27 12.20 -13.41
N THR A 207 26.06 12.44 -13.93
CA THR A 207 25.81 13.60 -14.81
C THR A 207 25.59 14.90 -14.05
N ALA A 208 25.23 14.80 -12.77
CA ALA A 208 24.92 15.91 -11.89
C ALA A 208 25.34 15.59 -10.45
N SER A 209 25.48 16.63 -9.62
CA SER A 209 25.68 16.50 -8.19
C SER A 209 24.33 16.49 -7.48
N GLY A 210 24.19 15.65 -6.45
CA GLY A 210 22.96 15.58 -5.66
C GLY A 210 23.16 14.83 -4.36
N THR A 211 22.36 15.16 -3.35
CA THR A 211 22.28 14.48 -2.05
C THR A 211 20.89 13.90 -1.85
N GLY A 212 20.76 12.74 -1.22
CA GLY A 212 19.45 12.10 -1.08
C GLY A 212 18.92 11.51 -2.39
N VAL A 213 19.83 11.20 -3.32
CA VAL A 213 19.49 10.56 -4.59
C VAL A 213 18.97 9.17 -4.27
N ARG A 214 17.72 8.92 -4.66
CA ARG A 214 17.13 7.59 -4.51
C ARG A 214 17.58 6.73 -5.68
N VAL A 215 18.19 5.59 -5.42
CA VAL A 215 18.64 4.66 -6.46
C VAL A 215 18.10 3.26 -6.20
N LYS A 216 18.04 2.47 -7.25
CA LYS A 216 17.74 1.05 -7.23
C LYS A 216 18.95 0.29 -7.75
N ILE A 217 19.38 -0.73 -7.01
CA ILE A 217 20.41 -1.68 -7.45
C ILE A 217 19.71 -2.97 -7.89
N ALA A 218 19.81 -3.32 -9.17
CA ALA A 218 19.07 -4.42 -9.79
C ALA A 218 19.43 -5.78 -9.17
N GLY A 219 18.45 -6.63 -8.88
CA GLY A 219 18.69 -7.99 -8.36
C GLY A 219 19.17 -8.05 -6.90
N ARG A 220 19.33 -6.91 -6.22
CA ARG A 220 19.58 -6.90 -4.77
C ARG A 220 18.30 -7.34 -4.04
N ALA A 221 18.46 -8.29 -3.12
CA ALA A 221 17.35 -8.74 -2.28
C ALA A 221 16.83 -7.57 -1.44
N ILE A 222 15.52 -7.53 -1.23
CA ILE A 222 14.90 -6.57 -0.31
C ILE A 222 15.37 -6.91 1.10
N SER A 223 15.72 -5.90 1.89
CA SER A 223 16.13 -6.12 3.28
C SER A 223 15.00 -6.85 4.02
N THR A 224 15.39 -7.87 4.78
CA THR A 224 14.47 -8.66 5.60
C THR A 224 13.79 -7.82 6.68
N GLY A 225 14.30 -6.63 7.00
CA GLY A 225 13.68 -5.70 7.94
C GLY A 225 12.64 -4.75 7.33
N MET A 226 12.35 -4.84 6.02
CA MET A 226 11.39 -3.92 5.40
C MET A 226 9.93 -4.34 5.63
N SER A 227 9.15 -3.34 6.03
CA SER A 227 7.70 -3.35 6.13
C SER A 227 7.05 -3.37 4.75
N LEU A 228 6.24 -4.39 4.47
CA LEU A 228 5.37 -4.45 3.28
C LEU A 228 4.11 -3.59 3.51
N PHE A 229 3.61 -3.58 4.73
CA PHE A 229 2.45 -2.80 5.14
C PHE A 229 2.65 -2.34 6.58
N GLN A 230 2.47 -1.06 6.83
CA GLN A 230 2.63 -0.47 8.15
C GLN A 230 1.39 0.33 8.52
N VAL A 231 0.88 0.07 9.73
CA VAL A 231 -0.13 0.90 10.39
C VAL A 231 0.62 1.82 11.34
N GLN A 232 0.52 3.12 11.11
CA GLN A 232 1.10 4.15 11.99
C GLN A 232 -0.04 4.89 12.71
N SER A 233 0.23 5.38 13.92
CA SER A 233 -0.60 6.42 14.52
C SER A 233 -0.24 7.81 13.99
N GLU A 234 -1.04 8.81 14.34
CA GLU A 234 -0.87 10.21 13.92
C GLU A 234 0.50 10.81 14.27
N ASP A 235 1.13 10.32 15.34
CA ASP A 235 2.47 10.69 15.79
C ASP A 235 3.61 10.02 14.98
N GLY A 236 3.28 9.19 13.98
CA GLY A 236 4.24 8.40 13.19
C GLY A 236 4.70 7.10 13.86
N SER A 237 4.22 6.78 15.07
CA SER A 237 4.56 5.54 15.77
C SER A 237 3.94 4.33 15.09
N VAL A 238 4.71 3.26 14.90
CA VAL A 238 4.24 2.01 14.27
C VAL A 238 3.35 1.23 15.25
N ARG A 239 2.09 0.99 14.87
CA ARG A 239 1.09 0.23 15.64
C ARG A 239 0.93 -1.21 15.16
N GLY A 240 1.29 -1.49 13.91
CA GLY A 240 1.27 -2.83 13.34
C GLY A 240 2.08 -2.85 12.05
N ASP A 241 2.74 -3.98 11.79
CA ASP A 241 3.59 -4.11 10.61
C ASP A 241 3.54 -5.53 10.06
N ILE A 242 3.50 -5.63 8.73
CA ILE A 242 3.70 -6.87 7.99
C ILE A 242 5.09 -6.78 7.36
N LEU A 243 6.07 -7.44 7.97
CA LEU A 243 7.44 -7.50 7.44
C LEU A 243 7.53 -8.51 6.29
N PHE A 244 8.31 -8.18 5.26
CA PHE A 244 8.46 -9.00 4.05
C PHE A 244 8.95 -10.43 4.32
N ASN A 245 9.69 -10.64 5.41
CA ASN A 245 10.25 -11.93 5.80
C ASN A 245 9.47 -12.66 6.90
N ARG A 246 8.43 -12.05 7.49
CA ARG A 246 7.69 -12.65 8.61
C ARG A 246 6.38 -13.31 8.21
N ILE A 247 5.83 -12.94 7.05
CA ILE A 247 4.78 -13.74 6.41
C ILE A 247 5.47 -14.63 5.38
N ASP A 248 5.84 -15.84 5.80
CA ASP A 248 6.06 -16.90 4.83
C ASP A 248 4.70 -17.33 4.33
N TRP A 249 4.30 -16.82 3.17
CA TRP A 249 3.02 -17.15 2.54
C TRP A 249 2.88 -18.65 2.18
N LYS A 250 3.93 -19.46 2.40
CA LYS A 250 3.91 -20.92 2.23
C LYS A 250 3.78 -21.68 3.56
N THR A 251 3.92 -21.04 4.72
CA THR A 251 3.71 -21.64 6.05
C THR A 251 2.64 -20.87 6.83
N PRO A 252 1.93 -21.48 7.80
CA PRO A 252 0.74 -20.87 8.36
C PRO A 252 1.04 -19.62 9.18
N LEU A 253 0.06 -18.72 9.12
CA LEU A 253 -0.02 -17.41 9.74
C LEU A 253 0.42 -17.43 11.22
N ARG A 254 1.49 -16.70 11.54
CA ARG A 254 1.86 -16.38 12.92
C ARG A 254 1.25 -15.05 13.32
N VAL A 255 0.12 -15.09 14.03
CA VAL A 255 -0.46 -13.88 14.65
C VAL A 255 0.37 -13.53 15.88
N THR A 256 1.12 -12.43 15.80
CA THR A 256 1.84 -11.87 16.96
C THR A 256 1.08 -10.62 17.37
N GLN A 257 0.39 -10.64 18.51
CA GLN A 257 -0.31 -9.45 19.01
C GLN A 257 0.73 -8.51 19.63
N GLY A 258 1.08 -7.44 18.91
CA GLY A 258 1.92 -6.38 19.45
C GLY A 258 1.07 -5.37 20.23
N ILE A 259 1.00 -5.50 21.56
CA ILE A 259 0.57 -4.39 22.41
C ILE A 259 1.85 -3.60 22.75
N ALA A 260 1.94 -2.36 22.29
CA ALA A 260 3.08 -1.49 22.52
C ALA A 260 3.33 -1.30 24.02
N GLY A 261 4.47 -1.78 24.54
CA GLY A 261 4.92 -1.52 25.91
C GLY A 261 5.62 -2.68 26.63
N ASN A 262 5.52 -3.91 26.12
CA ASN A 262 6.34 -5.05 26.55
C ASN A 262 6.58 -5.94 25.32
N GLU A 263 7.71 -6.65 25.28
CA GLU A 263 8.09 -7.48 24.12
C GLU A 263 6.90 -8.29 23.60
N ALA A 264 6.69 -8.23 22.28
CA ALA A 264 5.57 -8.87 21.61
C ALA A 264 5.69 -10.39 21.71
N LEU A 265 5.05 -10.97 22.72
CA LEU A 265 5.19 -12.39 23.05
C LEU A 265 3.99 -13.17 22.48
N PRO A 266 4.23 -14.26 21.74
CA PRO A 266 3.16 -15.04 21.12
C PRO A 266 2.35 -15.77 22.18
N VAL A 267 1.08 -15.41 22.36
CA VAL A 267 0.14 -16.12 23.26
C VAL A 267 -0.22 -17.50 22.70
N ALA A 268 -0.19 -17.67 21.38
CA ALA A 268 -0.35 -18.96 20.71
C ALA A 268 0.50 -19.01 19.42
N SER A 269 1.04 -20.18 19.10
CA SER A 269 1.65 -20.49 17.80
C SER A 269 0.88 -21.61 17.13
N PHE A 270 0.53 -21.42 15.85
CA PHE A 270 -0.06 -22.45 15.01
C PHE A 270 0.95 -22.82 13.94
N ARG A 271 1.31 -24.11 13.86
CA ARG A 271 2.26 -24.62 12.86
C ARG A 271 1.56 -25.61 11.94
N ALA A 272 1.90 -25.59 10.65
CA ALA A 272 1.36 -26.55 9.71
C ALA A 272 2.15 -27.84 9.86
N ALA A 273 1.42 -28.94 9.97
CA ALA A 273 1.99 -30.26 9.86
C ALA A 273 2.68 -30.38 8.50
N THR A 274 4.01 -30.37 8.51
CA THR A 274 4.85 -30.71 7.36
C THR A 274 5.56 -32.02 7.67
N SER A 275 5.82 -32.85 6.66
CA SER A 275 6.60 -34.07 6.85
C SER A 275 7.95 -33.73 7.48
N GLY A 276 8.27 -34.35 8.62
CA GLY A 276 9.53 -34.08 9.35
C GLY A 276 9.45 -32.95 10.38
N GLN A 277 8.26 -32.46 10.74
CA GLN A 277 8.13 -31.48 11.82
C GLN A 277 8.68 -32.03 13.15
N THR A 278 9.59 -31.27 13.76
CA THR A 278 10.20 -31.59 15.05
C THR A 278 9.57 -30.85 16.23
N GLY A 279 8.91 -29.72 15.98
CA GLY A 279 8.26 -28.89 17.00
C GLY A 279 6.77 -29.19 17.19
N ASN A 280 6.17 -28.67 18.26
CA ASN A 280 4.74 -28.83 18.57
C ASN A 280 3.84 -28.13 17.53
N LEU A 281 2.67 -28.69 17.24
CA LEU A 281 1.68 -28.12 16.32
C LEU A 281 1.01 -26.87 16.91
N MET A 282 0.77 -26.89 18.22
CA MET A 282 0.22 -25.78 18.98
C MET A 282 0.86 -25.73 20.36
N GLU A 283 1.19 -24.54 20.85
CA GLU A 283 1.71 -24.32 22.20
C GLU A 283 0.97 -23.16 22.87
N VAL A 284 0.56 -23.36 24.11
CA VAL A 284 0.11 -22.34 25.05
C VAL A 284 1.25 -22.14 26.05
N THR A 285 1.83 -20.94 26.08
CA THR A 285 3.02 -20.66 26.90
C THR A 285 2.78 -19.56 27.92
N ASN A 286 3.69 -19.41 28.89
CA ASN A 286 3.75 -18.20 29.71
C ASN A 286 4.15 -16.99 28.87
N ASN A 287 4.06 -15.80 29.45
CA ASN A 287 4.42 -14.58 28.74
C ASN A 287 5.83 -14.67 28.14
N ALA A 288 6.82 -15.16 28.88
CA ALA A 288 8.20 -15.28 28.40
C ALA A 288 8.44 -16.39 27.34
N GLY A 289 7.44 -17.19 26.96
CA GLY A 289 7.59 -18.35 26.07
C GLY A 289 8.42 -19.51 26.65
N SER A 290 9.07 -19.31 27.79
CA SER A 290 9.93 -20.26 28.50
C SER A 290 9.22 -21.48 29.08
N VAL A 291 7.91 -21.38 29.37
CA VAL A 291 7.13 -22.45 30.00
C VAL A 291 5.95 -22.79 29.11
N VAL A 292 5.87 -24.04 28.66
CA VAL A 292 4.73 -24.58 27.90
C VAL A 292 3.72 -25.15 28.87
N PHE A 293 2.53 -24.56 28.96
CA PHE A 293 1.45 -25.04 29.83
C PHE A 293 0.64 -26.18 29.22
N SER A 294 0.29 -26.03 27.94
CA SER A 294 -0.42 -27.04 27.17
C SER A 294 0.05 -27.00 25.73
N ARG A 295 0.02 -28.15 25.05
CA ARG A 295 0.43 -28.26 23.65
C ARG A 295 -0.31 -29.37 22.92
N LEU A 296 -0.35 -29.24 21.59
CA LEU A 296 -0.51 -30.36 20.68
C LEU A 296 0.88 -30.66 20.14
N ASP A 297 1.43 -31.85 20.42
CA ASP A 297 2.78 -32.20 19.98
C ASP A 297 2.86 -32.40 18.45
N LYS A 298 4.04 -32.75 17.95
CA LYS A 298 4.25 -33.02 16.51
C LYS A 298 3.39 -34.17 15.96
N ASN A 299 2.83 -35.02 16.83
CA ASN A 299 1.97 -36.14 16.47
C ASN A 299 0.48 -35.82 16.66
N GLY A 300 0.13 -34.59 17.03
CA GLY A 300 -1.26 -34.20 17.32
C GLY A 300 -1.76 -34.63 18.70
N VAL A 301 -0.88 -35.06 19.60
CA VAL A 301 -1.25 -35.50 20.94
C VAL A 301 -1.34 -34.29 21.88
N PHE A 302 -2.46 -34.18 22.59
CA PHE A 302 -2.63 -33.20 23.66
C PHE A 302 -1.75 -33.54 24.85
N MET A 303 -0.99 -32.56 25.33
CA MET A 303 -0.18 -32.65 26.54
C MET A 303 -0.40 -31.40 27.38
N THR A 304 -0.49 -31.57 28.70
CA THR A 304 -0.55 -30.48 29.68
C THR A 304 0.55 -30.67 30.72
N SER A 305 1.21 -29.57 31.09
CA SER A 305 2.16 -29.50 32.19
C SER A 305 1.56 -28.82 33.42
N LYS A 306 0.28 -28.42 33.37
CA LYS A 306 -0.41 -27.90 34.54
C LYS A 306 -0.58 -29.02 35.56
N THR A 307 -0.13 -28.77 36.78
CA THR A 307 -0.17 -29.72 37.90
C THR A 307 -1.11 -29.30 39.03
N SER A 308 -1.75 -28.15 38.89
CA SER A 308 -2.67 -27.58 39.87
C SER A 308 -4.08 -27.48 39.30
N ALA A 309 -5.08 -27.73 40.15
CA ALA A 309 -6.47 -27.46 39.82
C ALA A 309 -6.67 -25.95 39.55
N PRO A 310 -7.46 -25.56 38.54
CA PRO A 310 -7.89 -24.18 38.39
C PRO A 310 -8.87 -23.78 39.51
N ALA A 311 -9.01 -22.47 39.75
CA ALA A 311 -9.97 -21.97 40.71
C ALA A 311 -11.40 -22.23 40.20
N ASP A 312 -12.36 -22.39 41.12
CA ASP A 312 -13.76 -22.63 40.74
C ASP A 312 -14.36 -21.47 39.93
N ALA A 313 -13.88 -20.25 40.17
CA ALA A 313 -14.29 -19.05 39.45
C ALA A 313 -13.77 -19.00 38.00
N ASP A 314 -12.69 -19.73 37.69
CA ASP A 314 -12.08 -19.72 36.35
C ASP A 314 -12.78 -20.65 35.36
N ILE A 315 -13.64 -21.55 35.84
CA ILE A 315 -14.40 -22.49 35.01
C ILE A 315 -15.81 -21.94 34.81
N SER A 316 -16.22 -21.66 33.58
CA SER A 316 -17.59 -21.24 33.28
C SER A 316 -18.56 -22.42 33.34
N THR A 317 -19.85 -22.14 33.53
CA THR A 317 -20.91 -23.14 33.45
C THR A 317 -20.86 -23.88 32.11
N GLY A 318 -20.76 -25.21 32.14
CA GLY A 318 -20.63 -26.05 30.94
C GLY A 318 -19.19 -26.32 30.49
N GLU A 319 -18.18 -25.80 31.20
CA GLU A 319 -16.77 -26.02 30.87
C GLU A 319 -16.12 -27.11 31.72
N MET A 320 -15.00 -27.63 31.21
CA MET A 320 -14.15 -28.62 31.87
C MET A 320 -12.68 -28.24 31.73
N ALA A 321 -11.91 -28.46 32.79
CA ALA A 321 -10.47 -28.36 32.84
C ALA A 321 -9.83 -29.74 33.08
N LEU A 322 -8.69 -29.94 32.42
CA LEU A 322 -7.85 -31.14 32.54
C LEU A 322 -6.46 -30.72 33.02
N TRP A 323 -5.91 -31.41 34.02
CA TRP A 323 -4.54 -31.23 34.47
C TRP A 323 -3.94 -32.56 34.93
N PHE A 324 -2.62 -32.59 35.05
CA PHE A 324 -1.89 -33.80 35.45
C PHE A 324 -1.40 -33.67 36.89
N ASP A 325 -1.92 -34.47 37.80
CA ASP A 325 -1.34 -34.59 39.13
C ASP A 325 -0.07 -35.44 39.03
N SER A 326 1.09 -34.79 39.18
CA SER A 326 2.41 -35.40 39.04
C SER A 326 2.96 -35.97 40.36
N THR A 327 2.10 -36.18 41.36
CA THR A 327 2.49 -36.78 42.64
C THR A 327 3.20 -38.12 42.41
N SER A 328 4.44 -38.22 42.88
CA SER A 328 5.28 -39.41 42.70
C SER A 328 4.61 -40.65 43.30
N GLY A 329 4.50 -41.73 42.52
CA GLY A 329 3.83 -42.98 42.93
C GLY A 329 2.30 -42.91 42.99
N ALA A 330 1.68 -41.77 42.64
CA ALA A 330 0.22 -41.60 42.68
C ALA A 330 -0.28 -40.67 41.56
N ALA A 331 0.32 -40.77 40.38
CA ALA A 331 0.02 -39.91 39.25
C ALA A 331 -1.45 -40.08 38.79
N LYS A 332 -2.13 -38.97 38.47
CA LYS A 332 -3.54 -38.98 38.06
C LYS A 332 -3.80 -38.01 36.90
N LEU A 333 -4.67 -38.41 35.99
CA LEU A 333 -5.39 -37.46 35.15
C LEU A 333 -6.52 -36.87 36.00
N MET A 334 -6.51 -35.55 36.15
CA MET A 334 -7.50 -34.84 36.94
C MET A 334 -8.48 -34.10 36.04
N ILE A 335 -9.76 -34.13 36.42
CA ILE A 335 -10.87 -33.55 35.67
C ILE A 335 -11.67 -32.68 36.63
N LYS A 336 -11.93 -31.43 36.25
CA LYS A 336 -12.81 -30.53 36.99
C LYS A 336 -13.74 -29.84 36.01
N ALA A 337 -15.04 -29.88 36.26
CA ALA A 337 -16.04 -29.31 35.39
C ALA A 337 -17.08 -28.53 36.20
N LYS A 338 -17.75 -27.57 35.57
CA LYS A 338 -18.90 -26.88 36.17
C LYS A 338 -20.14 -27.28 35.39
N ASP A 339 -21.09 -27.93 36.05
CA ASP A 339 -22.33 -28.36 35.39
C ASP A 339 -23.24 -27.16 35.07
N ALA A 340 -24.32 -27.40 34.31
CA ALA A 340 -25.27 -26.36 33.88
C ALA A 340 -25.90 -25.57 35.05
N GLY A 341 -25.95 -26.16 36.26
CA GLY A 341 -26.45 -25.52 37.48
C GLY A 341 -25.39 -24.71 38.23
N GLY A 342 -24.19 -24.57 37.68
CA GLY A 342 -23.07 -23.86 38.31
C GLY A 342 -22.33 -24.68 39.37
N THR A 343 -22.69 -25.95 39.57
CA THR A 343 -22.05 -26.81 40.57
C THR A 343 -20.73 -27.35 40.03
N VAL A 344 -19.65 -27.18 40.78
CA VAL A 344 -18.34 -27.73 40.44
C VAL A 344 -18.27 -29.21 40.77
N ARG A 345 -17.85 -30.02 39.80
CA ARG A 345 -17.63 -31.47 39.88
C ARG A 345 -16.16 -31.75 39.67
N THR A 346 -15.58 -32.66 40.46
CA THR A 346 -14.19 -33.11 40.30
C THR A 346 -14.16 -34.62 40.19
N ALA A 347 -13.33 -35.14 39.28
CA ALA A 347 -13.05 -36.56 39.11
C ALA A 347 -11.56 -36.76 38.83
N SER A 348 -11.08 -37.99 39.03
CA SER A 348 -9.68 -38.34 38.73
C SER A 348 -9.57 -39.77 38.22
N VAL A 349 -8.64 -40.00 37.31
CA VAL A 349 -8.25 -41.33 36.84
C VAL A 349 -6.81 -41.59 37.27
N ALA A 350 -6.59 -42.58 38.13
CA ALA A 350 -5.25 -43.01 38.50
C ALA A 350 -4.54 -43.61 37.28
N LEU A 351 -3.30 -43.19 37.04
CA LEU A 351 -2.46 -43.73 35.98
C LEU A 351 -1.57 -44.81 36.61
N ALA A 352 -1.76 -46.05 36.14
CA ALA A 352 -1.05 -47.23 36.63
C ALA A 352 0.42 -47.28 36.17
#